data_AF-A0A958AB05-F1
#
_entry.id   AF-A0A958AB05-F1
#
_cell.length_a   1.000
_cell.length_b   1.000
_cell.length_c   1.000
_cell.angle_alpha   90.00
_cell.angle_beta   90.00
_cell.angle_gamma   90.00
#
_symmetry.space_group_name_H-M   'P 1'
#
loop_
_entity.id
_entity.type
_entity.pdbx_description
1 polymer ?
#
loop_
_entity_poly.entity_id
_entity_poly.type
_entity_poly.pdbx_seq_one_letter_code
_entity_poly.pdbx_strand_id
1 'polypeptide(L)'
;MCTSNGNHNHSTTNGAILNLDLMDGNQQTAVANQARFDAAGVRCLNLMSSPGTGKTTLLESTLGALDINLRTAVLEGDMTTELDADRLRAYGVPVVAITTGRACHLDADMIAAGLDRLDLAALDLVFIENVG
;
A
#
# COMPACT_ATOMS: atom_id res chain seq x y z
N MET A 1 57.03 -14.73 27.40
CA MET A 1 56.33 -13.79 28.30
C MET A 1 56.62 -12.39 27.82
N CYS A 2 55.66 -11.79 27.11
CA CYS A 2 55.45 -10.35 26.93
C CYS A 2 54.01 -10.21 26.40
N THR A 3 53.19 -9.49 27.15
CA THR A 3 51.76 -9.28 26.93
C THR A 3 51.54 -8.19 25.87
N SER A 4 50.49 -8.32 25.06
CA SER A 4 49.87 -7.17 24.42
C SER A 4 48.36 -7.31 24.36
N ASN A 5 47.77 -6.21 24.78
CA ASN A 5 46.38 -5.91 25.04
C ASN A 5 45.59 -5.83 23.72
N GLY A 6 44.43 -6.48 23.65
CA GLY A 6 43.49 -6.38 22.54
C GLY A 6 42.08 -6.18 23.07
N ASN A 7 41.71 -4.92 23.28
CA ASN A 7 40.38 -4.52 23.71
C ASN A 7 39.39 -4.70 22.54
N HIS A 8 38.51 -5.70 22.61
CA HIS A 8 37.44 -5.91 21.64
C HIS A 8 36.19 -5.12 22.05
N ASN A 9 36.13 -3.85 21.67
CA ASN A 9 34.87 -3.10 21.69
C ASN A 9 34.11 -3.39 20.38
N HIS A 10 33.16 -4.33 20.46
CA HIS A 10 32.22 -4.62 19.39
C HIS A 10 31.14 -3.51 19.37
N SER A 11 31.30 -2.53 18.48
CA SER A 11 30.29 -1.51 18.22
C SER A 11 29.16 -2.12 17.39
N THR A 12 28.03 -2.42 18.03
CA THR A 12 26.86 -3.04 17.39
C THR A 12 25.59 -2.25 17.74
N THR A 13 25.50 -0.98 17.31
CA THR A 13 24.32 -0.15 17.63
C THR A 13 23.95 0.87 16.54
N ASN A 14 24.04 0.50 15.26
CA ASN A 14 23.57 1.40 14.17
C ASN A 14 22.37 0.84 13.37
N GLY A 15 22.10 -0.46 13.38
CA GLY A 15 21.02 -1.05 12.57
C GLY A 15 19.64 -1.06 13.23
N ALA A 16 19.57 -1.06 14.56
CA ALA A 16 18.30 -1.18 15.29
C ALA A 16 17.57 0.17 15.45
N ILE A 17 18.30 1.29 15.54
CA ILE A 17 17.70 2.61 15.79
C ILE A 17 17.01 3.15 14.52
N LEU A 18 17.63 2.98 13.34
CA LEU A 18 17.06 3.41 12.06
C LEU A 18 15.74 2.70 11.68
N ASN A 19 15.55 1.45 12.14
CA ASN A 19 14.34 0.69 11.82
C ASN A 19 13.12 1.10 12.68
N LEU A 20 13.32 1.52 13.92
CA LEU A 20 12.19 1.96 14.77
C LEU A 20 11.59 3.29 14.28
N ASP A 21 12.43 4.27 13.92
CA ASP A 21 11.95 5.59 13.48
C ASP A 21 11.14 5.52 12.15
N LEU A 22 11.52 4.62 11.24
CA LEU A 22 10.79 4.39 9.97
C LEU A 22 9.44 3.71 10.21
N MET A 23 9.40 2.71 11.10
CA MET A 23 8.15 2.06 11.49
C MET A 23 7.19 3.06 12.13
N ASP A 24 7.72 3.96 12.96
CA ASP A 24 6.94 5.02 13.60
C ASP A 24 6.38 6.01 12.58
N GLY A 25 7.17 6.44 11.59
CA GLY A 25 6.72 7.34 10.53
C GLY A 25 5.62 6.73 9.64
N ASN A 26 5.85 5.52 9.12
CA ASN A 26 4.86 4.83 8.29
C ASN A 26 3.57 4.54 9.07
N GLN A 27 3.68 4.19 10.36
CA GLN A 27 2.51 3.97 11.21
C GLN A 27 1.71 5.25 11.44
N GLN A 28 2.37 6.40 11.61
CA GLN A 28 1.70 7.69 11.74
C GLN A 28 0.91 8.03 10.47
N THR A 29 1.50 7.86 9.27
CA THR A 29 0.78 8.07 8.02
C THR A 29 -0.36 7.06 7.86
N ALA A 30 -0.17 5.79 8.23
CA ALA A 30 -1.23 4.78 8.15
C ALA A 30 -2.44 5.15 9.01
N VAL A 31 -2.21 5.65 10.24
CA VAL A 31 -3.27 6.16 11.12
C VAL A 31 -3.96 7.38 10.50
N ALA A 32 -3.22 8.29 9.88
CA ALA A 32 -3.80 9.44 9.20
C ALA A 32 -4.67 9.01 8.00
N ASN A 33 -4.23 8.04 7.21
CA ASN A 33 -5.02 7.48 6.10
C ASN A 33 -6.29 6.81 6.60
N GLN A 34 -6.21 6.04 7.68
CA GLN A 34 -7.39 5.44 8.31
C GLN A 34 -8.38 6.53 8.76
N ALA A 35 -7.90 7.60 9.40
CA ALA A 35 -8.74 8.72 9.80
C ALA A 35 -9.41 9.42 8.60
N ARG A 36 -8.74 9.50 7.44
CA ARG A 36 -9.34 10.03 6.20
C ARG A 36 -10.50 9.16 5.72
N PHE A 37 -10.33 7.83 5.69
CA PHE A 37 -11.41 6.90 5.34
C PHE A 37 -12.58 7.00 6.31
N ASP A 38 -12.29 7.00 7.62
CA ASP A 38 -13.31 7.09 8.66
C ASP A 38 -14.09 8.41 8.60
N ALA A 39 -13.39 9.53 8.40
CA ALA A 39 -14.02 10.85 8.26
C ALA A 39 -14.92 10.95 7.02
N ALA A 40 -14.56 10.27 5.93
CA ALA A 40 -15.37 10.19 4.71
C ALA A 40 -16.49 9.13 4.79
N GLY A 41 -16.49 8.27 5.82
CA GLY A 41 -17.42 7.14 5.93
C GLY A 41 -17.15 6.02 4.92
N VAL A 42 -15.95 5.99 4.33
CA VAL A 42 -15.55 5.05 3.28
C VAL A 42 -14.94 3.80 3.89
N ARG A 43 -15.30 2.62 3.39
CA ARG A 43 -14.62 1.37 3.74
C ARG A 43 -13.40 1.16 2.87
N CYS A 44 -12.34 0.62 3.44
CA CYS A 44 -11.11 0.28 2.72
C CYS A 44 -10.82 -1.21 2.88
N LEU A 45 -10.55 -1.92 1.78
CA LEU A 45 -10.06 -3.29 1.79
C LEU A 45 -8.70 -3.38 1.10
N ASN A 46 -7.68 -3.81 1.85
CA ASN A 46 -6.34 -4.02 1.34
C ASN A 46 -6.12 -5.51 1.02
N LEU A 47 -5.91 -5.81 -0.26
CA LEU A 47 -5.61 -7.14 -0.78
C LEU A 47 -4.09 -7.32 -0.90
N MET A 48 -3.55 -8.17 -0.02
CA MET A 48 -2.14 -8.52 0.01
C MET A 48 -1.97 -10.03 -0.21
N SER A 49 -1.06 -10.42 -1.09
CA SER A 49 -0.65 -11.81 -1.30
C SER A 49 0.59 -11.87 -2.19
N SER A 50 1.23 -13.04 -2.23
CA SER A 50 2.39 -13.30 -3.09
C SER A 50 2.12 -13.03 -4.58
N PRO A 51 3.16 -12.79 -5.39
CA PRO A 51 3.00 -12.44 -6.79
C PRO A 51 2.38 -13.62 -7.55
N GLY A 52 1.55 -13.33 -8.56
CA GLY A 52 0.95 -14.36 -9.42
C GLY A 52 -0.15 -15.22 -8.77
N THR A 53 -0.59 -14.91 -7.55
CA THR A 53 -1.66 -15.66 -6.85
C THR A 53 -3.08 -15.26 -7.27
N GLY A 54 -3.21 -14.37 -8.26
CA GLY A 54 -4.51 -14.01 -8.85
C GLY A 54 -5.28 -12.91 -8.12
N LYS A 55 -4.61 -12.00 -7.39
CA LYS A 55 -5.24 -10.82 -6.76
C LYS A 55 -6.07 -10.02 -7.75
N THR A 56 -5.48 -9.64 -8.87
CA THR A 56 -6.15 -8.87 -9.91
C THR A 56 -7.36 -9.62 -10.45
N THR A 57 -7.25 -10.93 -10.69
CA THR A 57 -8.38 -11.75 -11.17
C THR A 57 -9.51 -11.84 -10.14
N LEU A 58 -9.18 -11.92 -8.85
CA LEU A 58 -10.15 -11.85 -7.77
C LEU A 58 -10.83 -10.48 -7.76
N LEU A 59 -10.06 -9.41 -7.90
CA LEU A 59 -10.57 -8.05 -7.89
C LEU A 59 -11.45 -7.76 -9.11
N GLU A 60 -11.04 -8.17 -10.31
CA GLU A 60 -11.83 -8.15 -11.54
C GLU A 60 -13.18 -8.85 -11.34
N SER A 61 -13.16 -10.08 -10.82
CA SER A 61 -14.38 -10.86 -10.55
C SER A 61 -15.28 -10.17 -9.51
N THR A 62 -14.67 -9.54 -8.51
CA THR A 62 -15.37 -8.80 -7.46
C THR A 62 -16.04 -7.55 -8.03
N LEU A 63 -15.31 -6.74 -8.79
CA LEU A 63 -15.84 -5.53 -9.45
C LEU A 63 -16.95 -5.87 -10.44
N GLY A 64 -16.82 -6.96 -11.18
CA GLY A 64 -17.88 -7.44 -12.10
C GLY A 64 -19.14 -7.95 -11.39
N ALA A 65 -19.04 -8.35 -10.11
CA ALA A 65 -20.16 -8.86 -9.32
C ALA A 65 -20.74 -7.84 -8.32
N LEU A 66 -20.08 -6.69 -8.14
CA LEU A 66 -20.50 -5.65 -7.21
C LEU A 66 -21.82 -5.00 -7.65
N ASP A 67 -22.61 -4.52 -6.69
CA ASP A 67 -23.81 -3.72 -6.96
C ASP A 67 -23.42 -2.41 -7.67
N ILE A 68 -24.13 -2.08 -8.74
CA ILE A 68 -23.93 -0.84 -9.52
C ILE A 68 -24.08 0.44 -8.69
N ASN A 69 -24.79 0.36 -7.55
CA ASN A 69 -25.01 1.50 -6.67
C ASN A 69 -23.88 1.72 -5.67
N LEU A 70 -22.94 0.77 -5.53
CA LEU A 70 -21.82 0.91 -4.61
C LEU A 70 -20.68 1.67 -5.29
N ARG A 71 -20.44 2.91 -4.84
CA ARG A 71 -19.45 3.81 -5.44
C ARG A 71 -18.05 3.37 -5.03
N THR A 72 -17.40 2.65 -5.92
CA THR A 72 -16.15 1.93 -5.65
C THR A 72 -15.00 2.56 -6.41
N ALA A 73 -13.82 2.62 -5.80
CA ALA A 73 -12.56 2.94 -6.49
C ALA A 73 -11.46 1.93 -6.12
N VAL A 74 -10.39 1.90 -6.92
CA VAL A 74 -9.22 1.05 -6.69
C VAL A 74 -7.94 1.88 -6.65
N LEU A 75 -7.10 1.61 -5.65
CA LEU A 75 -5.67 1.93 -5.68
C LEU A 75 -4.92 0.66 -6.07
N GLU A 76 -4.22 0.68 -7.19
CA GLU A 76 -3.49 -0.46 -7.72
C GLU A 76 -1.98 -0.19 -7.61
N GLY A 77 -1.25 -1.10 -6.97
CA GLY A 77 0.18 -0.99 -6.77
C GLY A 77 0.96 -2.04 -7.57
N ASP A 78 1.80 -1.58 -8.49
CA ASP A 78 2.72 -2.42 -9.25
C ASP A 78 4.14 -1.82 -9.23
N MET A 79 5.15 -2.66 -9.45
CA MET A 79 6.55 -2.23 -9.42
C MET A 79 6.91 -1.37 -10.63
N THR A 80 6.41 -1.69 -11.82
CA THR A 80 6.95 -1.16 -13.08
C THR A 80 5.90 -0.81 -14.13
N THR A 81 4.71 -1.42 -14.11
CA THR A 81 3.71 -1.27 -15.18
C THR A 81 2.36 -0.83 -14.64
N GLU A 82 1.43 -0.45 -15.52
CA GLU A 82 0.02 -0.19 -15.16
C GLU A 82 -0.93 -1.25 -15.76
N LEU A 83 -0.40 -2.42 -16.11
CA LEU A 83 -1.18 -3.44 -16.83
C LEU A 83 -2.41 -3.90 -16.04
N ASP A 84 -2.26 -4.08 -14.73
CA ASP A 84 -3.37 -4.48 -13.87
C ASP A 84 -4.35 -3.32 -13.63
N ALA A 85 -3.86 -2.08 -13.49
CA ALA A 85 -4.73 -0.91 -13.46
C ALA A 85 -5.59 -0.77 -14.74
N ASP A 86 -5.01 -0.97 -15.93
CA ASP A 86 -5.75 -0.90 -17.19
C ASP A 86 -6.84 -1.97 -17.30
N ARG A 87 -6.55 -3.19 -16.84
CA ARG A 87 -7.54 -4.26 -16.75
C ARG A 87 -8.70 -3.89 -15.83
N LEU A 88 -8.42 -3.29 -14.68
CA LEU A 88 -9.43 -2.88 -13.70
C LEU A 88 -10.26 -1.68 -14.19
N ARG A 89 -9.67 -0.74 -14.94
CA ARG A 89 -10.40 0.39 -15.56
C ARG A 89 -11.51 -0.06 -16.50
N ALA A 90 -11.39 -1.23 -17.12
CA ALA A 90 -12.41 -1.80 -18.00
C ALA A 90 -13.75 -2.07 -17.28
N TYR A 91 -13.76 -2.13 -15.95
CA TYR A 91 -14.96 -2.32 -15.13
C TYR A 91 -15.68 -0.99 -14.81
N GLY A 92 -15.21 0.14 -15.35
CA GLY A 92 -15.89 1.43 -15.23
C GLY A 92 -15.77 2.10 -13.86
N VAL A 93 -14.88 1.60 -13.00
CA VAL A 93 -14.56 2.22 -11.70
C VAL A 93 -13.33 3.13 -11.80
N PRO A 94 -13.23 4.19 -10.99
CA PRO A 94 -11.99 4.94 -10.86
C PRO A 94 -10.84 4.05 -10.38
N VAL A 95 -9.72 4.08 -11.10
CA VAL A 95 -8.50 3.34 -10.74
C VAL A 95 -7.30 4.27 -10.74
N VAL A 96 -6.61 4.34 -9.61
CA VAL A 96 -5.37 5.07 -9.42
C VAL A 96 -4.23 4.06 -9.37
N ALA A 97 -3.40 4.05 -10.42
CA ALA A 97 -2.18 3.28 -10.44
C ALA A 97 -1.08 3.98 -9.63
N ILE A 98 -0.32 3.19 -8.88
CA ILE A 98 0.80 3.59 -8.04
C ILE A 98 2.00 2.74 -8.41
N THR A 99 2.95 3.33 -9.14
CA THR A 99 4.21 2.66 -9.46
C THR A 99 5.18 2.80 -8.28
N THR A 100 5.53 1.68 -7.64
CA THR A 100 6.40 1.66 -6.47
C THR A 100 7.90 1.72 -6.82
N GLY A 101 8.22 1.56 -8.10
CA GLY A 101 9.57 1.64 -8.66
C GLY A 101 10.43 0.43 -8.28
N ARG A 102 11.01 0.45 -7.08
CA ARG A 102 11.83 -0.66 -6.55
C ARG A 102 11.27 -1.26 -5.26
N ALA A 103 10.24 -0.66 -4.66
CA ALA A 103 9.65 -1.21 -3.46
C ALA A 103 8.76 -2.40 -3.79
N CYS A 104 8.84 -3.47 -2.99
CA CYS A 104 8.04 -4.67 -3.13
C CYS A 104 6.67 -4.61 -2.42
N HIS A 105 6.27 -3.41 -1.96
CA HIS A 105 5.00 -3.17 -1.29
C HIS A 105 4.61 -1.69 -1.41
N LEU A 106 3.33 -1.40 -1.19
CA LEU A 106 2.81 -0.07 -0.93
C LEU A 106 3.02 0.31 0.54
N ASP A 107 3.66 1.44 0.79
CA ASP A 107 3.71 2.07 2.11
C ASP A 107 2.57 3.08 2.31
N ALA A 108 2.44 3.62 3.51
CA ALA A 108 1.34 4.52 3.85
C ALA A 108 1.42 5.86 3.10
N ASP A 109 2.62 6.36 2.77
CA ASP A 109 2.78 7.61 2.03
C ASP A 109 2.35 7.45 0.57
N MET A 110 2.67 6.29 -0.05
CA MET A 110 2.17 5.92 -1.36
C MET A 110 0.65 5.86 -1.41
N ILE A 111 0.02 5.25 -0.39
CA ILE A 111 -1.43 5.25 -0.25
C ILE A 111 -1.97 6.66 -0.08
N ALA A 112 -1.36 7.49 0.77
CA ALA A 112 -1.79 8.87 0.99
C ALA A 112 -1.80 9.66 -0.33
N ALA A 113 -0.74 9.56 -1.14
CA ALA A 113 -0.65 10.19 -2.46
C ALA A 113 -1.70 9.64 -3.44
N GLY A 114 -2.02 8.35 -3.36
CA GLY A 114 -3.11 7.75 -4.13
C GLY A 114 -4.49 8.30 -3.74
N LEU A 115 -4.73 8.45 -2.43
CA LEU A 115 -5.98 9.00 -1.90
C LEU A 115 -6.19 10.47 -2.28
N ASP A 116 -5.13 11.25 -2.45
CA ASP A 116 -5.22 12.65 -2.91
C ASP A 116 -5.77 12.78 -4.34
N ARG A 117 -5.77 11.69 -5.10
CA ARG A 117 -6.30 11.62 -6.47
C ARG A 117 -7.75 11.12 -6.51
N LEU A 118 -8.34 10.79 -5.37
CA LEU A 118 -9.72 10.32 -5.24
C LEU A 118 -10.59 11.34 -4.50
N ASP A 119 -11.82 11.50 -4.95
CA ASP A 119 -12.86 12.17 -4.16
C ASP A 119 -13.50 11.17 -3.20
N LEU A 120 -12.93 11.04 -2.00
CA LEU A 120 -13.42 10.09 -0.99
C LEU A 120 -14.86 10.37 -0.56
N ALA A 121 -15.34 11.62 -0.62
CA ALA A 121 -16.73 11.94 -0.25
C ALA A 121 -17.75 11.36 -1.26
N ALA A 122 -17.29 11.06 -2.47
CA ALA A 122 -18.09 10.46 -3.52
C ALA A 122 -18.06 8.92 -3.53
N LEU A 123 -17.37 8.28 -2.58
CA LEU A 123 -17.16 6.84 -2.56
C LEU A 123 -17.81 6.18 -1.34
N ASP A 124 -18.02 4.87 -1.44
CA ASP A 124 -18.48 4.00 -0.35
C ASP A 124 -17.39 2.98 0.01
N LEU A 125 -16.61 2.54 -0.98
CA LEU A 125 -15.60 1.50 -0.85
C LEU A 125 -14.36 1.83 -1.68
N VAL A 126 -13.18 1.58 -1.12
CA VAL A 126 -11.90 1.60 -1.82
C VAL A 126 -11.22 0.24 -1.66
N PHE A 127 -10.84 -0.37 -2.78
CA PHE A 127 -9.92 -1.50 -2.78
C PHE A 127 -8.49 -0.99 -2.93
N ILE A 128 -7.56 -1.60 -2.22
CA ILE A 128 -6.13 -1.43 -2.41
C ILE A 128 -5.58 -2.78 -2.84
N GLU A 129 -5.07 -2.89 -4.06
CA GLU A 129 -4.31 -4.06 -4.50
C GLU A 129 -2.82 -3.75 -4.28
N ASN A 130 -2.21 -4.46 -3.33
CA ASN A 130 -0.80 -4.28 -3.02
C ASN A 130 0.08 -4.99 -4.07
N VAL A 131 1.35 -4.60 -4.13
CA VAL A 131 2.34 -5.21 -5.03
C VAL A 131 2.37 -6.73 -4.81
N GLY A 132 2.41 -7.47 -5.92
CA GLY A 132 2.64 -8.92 -5.92
C GLY A 132 4.01 -9.27 -5.40
#